data_AF-A0A1Y2EAN9-F1
#
_entry.id   AF-A0A1Y2EAN9-F1
#
_cell.length_a   1.000
_cell.length_b   1.000
_cell.length_c   1.000
_cell.angle_alpha   90.00
_cell.angle_beta   90.00
_cell.angle_gamma   90.00
#
_symmetry.space_group_name_H-M   'P 1'
#
loop_
_entity.id
_entity.type
_entity.pdbx_description
1 polymer ?
#
loop_
_entity_poly.entity_id
_entity_poly.type
_entity_poly.pdbx_seq_one_letter_code
_entity_poly.pdbx_strand_id
1 'polypeptide(L)'
;MQLTHLTGFLAAVGVAVALPSPAAPLSFDDVVLINADGSSNVIKESEYNSLIARGILESPAAAAAAPAPAKKERRACASSAETQVTSDTSFINWDVAMSPVVSAAGGGVSVGVTSGYSIANSLSVSETVGASIESVLSVSLSLSYTETWTTSESTSLTYTVPDGQYGLIVSQPKVRRIEGNYLSGCTDSPSSEAFVSDTYTSQSYGNLQWVTGVIRLCNSTEYPVPFCVGTGSHS
;
A
#
# COMPACT_ATOMS: atom_id res chain seq x y z
N MET A 1 3.60 -5.34 -84.78
CA MET A 1 4.15 -5.15 -83.42
C MET A 1 2.99 -5.03 -82.46
N GLN A 2 2.57 -6.14 -81.85
CA GLN A 2 1.55 -6.18 -80.79
C GLN A 2 2.27 -6.20 -79.44
N LEU A 3 2.03 -5.19 -78.59
CA LEU A 3 2.46 -5.18 -77.19
C LEU A 3 1.35 -5.79 -76.33
N THR A 4 1.62 -6.94 -75.74
CA THR A 4 0.83 -7.57 -74.68
C THR A 4 1.22 -6.95 -73.34
N HIS A 5 0.29 -6.25 -72.67
CA HIS A 5 0.45 -5.85 -71.27
C HIS A 5 -0.15 -6.92 -70.36
N LEU A 6 0.71 -7.54 -69.54
CA LEU A 6 0.33 -8.46 -68.47
C LEU A 6 0.13 -7.64 -67.19
N THR A 7 -1.10 -7.51 -66.70
CA THR A 7 -1.41 -6.84 -65.43
C THR A 7 -1.51 -7.90 -64.33
N GLY A 8 -0.47 -8.00 -63.49
CA GLY A 8 -0.45 -8.88 -62.32
C GLY A 8 -1.19 -8.26 -61.14
N PHE A 9 -2.25 -8.94 -60.67
CA PHE A 9 -2.93 -8.61 -59.41
C PHE A 9 -2.12 -9.19 -58.24
N LEU A 10 -1.53 -8.33 -57.40
CA LEU A 10 -1.03 -8.73 -56.08
C LEU A 10 -2.21 -8.79 -55.10
N ALA A 11 -2.54 -9.99 -54.63
CA ALA A 11 -3.46 -10.18 -53.50
C ALA A 11 -2.70 -9.94 -52.19
N ALA A 12 -3.04 -8.87 -51.48
CA ALA A 12 -2.54 -8.62 -50.13
C ALA A 12 -3.28 -9.52 -49.13
N VAL A 13 -2.59 -10.51 -48.56
CA VAL A 13 -3.09 -11.28 -47.42
C VAL A 13 -2.89 -10.44 -46.16
N GLY A 14 -3.98 -9.83 -45.67
CA GLY A 14 -3.97 -9.13 -44.38
C GLY A 14 -3.94 -10.14 -43.24
N VAL A 15 -2.88 -10.10 -42.42
CA VAL A 15 -2.83 -10.83 -41.14
C VAL A 15 -3.70 -10.06 -40.16
N ALA A 16 -4.88 -10.60 -39.83
CA ALA A 16 -5.70 -10.07 -38.73
C ALA A 16 -4.99 -10.39 -37.41
N VAL A 17 -4.35 -9.38 -36.81
CA VAL A 17 -3.82 -9.48 -35.45
C VAL A 17 -5.03 -9.40 -34.53
N ALA A 18 -5.38 -10.51 -33.88
CA ALA A 18 -6.42 -10.51 -32.85
C ALA A 18 -5.93 -9.63 -31.68
N LEU A 19 -6.60 -8.50 -31.46
CA LEU A 19 -6.35 -7.68 -30.28
C LEU A 19 -6.72 -8.51 -29.04
N PRO A 20 -5.92 -8.46 -27.96
CA PRO A 20 -6.26 -9.14 -26.72
C PRO A 20 -7.63 -8.64 -26.23
N SER A 21 -8.53 -9.57 -25.88
CA SER A 21 -9.80 -9.21 -25.27
C SER A 21 -9.54 -8.50 -23.93
N PRO A 22 -10.29 -7.45 -23.59
CA PRO A 22 -10.17 -6.80 -22.29
C PRO A 22 -10.42 -7.84 -21.20
N ALA A 23 -9.56 -7.87 -20.19
CA ALA A 23 -9.76 -8.73 -19.02
C ALA A 23 -11.14 -8.43 -18.41
N ALA A 24 -11.88 -9.48 -18.03
CA ALA A 24 -13.15 -9.30 -17.35
C ALA A 24 -12.94 -8.54 -16.03
N PRO A 25 -13.89 -7.67 -15.62
CA PRO A 25 -13.79 -6.98 -14.34
C PRO A 25 -13.80 -7.98 -13.17
N LEU A 26 -13.07 -7.64 -12.12
CA LEU A 26 -13.05 -8.34 -10.84
C LEU A 26 -14.40 -8.19 -10.14
N SER A 27 -14.78 -9.21 -9.39
CA SER A 27 -15.99 -9.21 -8.55
C SER A 27 -15.78 -8.38 -7.29
N PHE A 28 -16.86 -7.90 -6.69
CA PHE A 28 -16.80 -7.08 -5.46
C PHE A 28 -16.10 -7.77 -4.28
N ASP A 29 -16.09 -9.10 -4.27
CA ASP A 29 -15.48 -9.95 -3.24
C ASP A 29 -14.10 -10.50 -3.64
N ASP A 30 -13.53 -10.03 -4.75
CA ASP A 30 -12.16 -10.37 -5.14
C ASP A 30 -11.16 -9.47 -4.37
N VAL A 31 -10.07 -10.08 -3.93
CA VAL A 31 -8.93 -9.42 -3.27
C VAL A 31 -7.68 -9.76 -4.07
N VAL A 32 -6.98 -8.72 -4.55
CA VAL A 32 -5.69 -8.86 -5.22
C VAL A 32 -4.60 -8.80 -4.16
N LEU A 33 -3.97 -9.93 -3.87
CA LEU A 33 -2.77 -10.02 -3.05
C LEU A 33 -1.55 -9.63 -3.88
N ILE A 34 -0.77 -8.67 -3.39
CA ILE A 34 0.53 -8.31 -3.96
C ILE A 34 1.62 -8.91 -3.07
N ASN A 35 2.32 -9.92 -3.59
CA ASN A 35 3.35 -10.65 -2.86
C ASN A 35 4.68 -9.90 -2.84
N ALA A 36 5.58 -10.34 -1.95
CA ALA A 36 6.91 -9.77 -1.80
C ALA A 36 7.91 -10.13 -2.94
N ASP A 37 7.49 -10.90 -3.93
CA ASP A 37 8.26 -11.17 -5.16
C ASP A 37 7.72 -10.37 -6.36
N GLY A 38 6.76 -9.47 -6.11
CA GLY A 38 6.06 -8.70 -7.13
C GLY A 38 4.95 -9.47 -7.85
N SER A 39 4.78 -10.77 -7.61
CA SER A 39 3.65 -11.52 -8.17
C SER A 39 2.33 -11.10 -7.54
N SER A 40 1.24 -11.25 -8.28
CA SER A 40 -0.11 -11.00 -7.77
C SER A 40 -0.99 -12.25 -7.87
N ASN A 41 -1.84 -12.44 -6.87
CA ASN A 41 -2.86 -13.49 -6.85
C ASN A 41 -4.22 -12.88 -6.55
N VAL A 42 -5.26 -13.33 -7.25
CA VAL A 42 -6.63 -12.97 -6.95
C VAL A 42 -7.25 -14.09 -6.11
N ILE A 43 -7.70 -13.75 -4.91
CA ILE A 43 -8.42 -14.67 -4.01
C ILE A 43 -9.76 -14.08 -3.61
N LYS A 44 -10.66 -14.88 -3.04
CA LYS A 44 -11.92 -14.38 -2.48
C LYS A 44 -11.69 -13.73 -1.12
N GLU A 45 -12.48 -12.72 -0.80
CA GLU A 45 -12.44 -12.04 0.51
C GLU A 45 -12.66 -13.03 1.67
N SER A 46 -13.55 -14.01 1.50
CA SER A 46 -13.76 -15.06 2.51
C SER A 46 -12.52 -15.91 2.75
N GLU A 47 -11.77 -16.22 1.68
CA GLU A 47 -10.51 -16.93 1.76
C GLU A 47 -9.44 -16.05 2.43
N TYR A 48 -9.33 -14.79 2.01
CA TYR A 48 -8.43 -13.81 2.63
C TYR A 48 -8.65 -13.73 4.14
N ASN A 49 -9.90 -13.52 4.57
CA ASN A 49 -10.26 -13.45 5.99
C ASN A 49 -9.95 -14.74 6.74
N SER A 50 -10.06 -15.90 6.09
CA SER A 50 -9.69 -17.19 6.69
C SER A 50 -8.18 -17.33 6.89
N LEU A 51 -7.37 -16.79 5.97
CA LEU A 51 -5.92 -16.81 6.07
C LEU A 51 -5.43 -15.87 7.18
N ILE A 52 -6.06 -14.69 7.31
CA ILE A 52 -5.86 -13.76 8.43
C ILE A 52 -6.18 -14.44 9.76
N ALA A 53 -7.36 -15.08 9.87
CA ALA A 53 -7.79 -15.76 11.09
C ALA A 53 -6.88 -16.93 11.48
N ARG A 54 -6.22 -17.57 10.50
CA ARG A 54 -5.22 -18.63 10.71
C ARG A 54 -3.81 -18.09 11.00
N GLY A 55 -3.61 -16.77 10.98
CA GLY A 55 -2.30 -16.14 11.13
C GLY A 55 -1.34 -16.40 9.97
N ILE A 56 -1.87 -16.75 8.79
CA ILE A 56 -1.09 -16.96 7.56
C ILE A 56 -0.81 -15.62 6.88
N LEU A 57 -1.76 -14.68 6.95
CA LEU A 57 -1.63 -13.30 6.44
C LEU A 57 -1.72 -12.30 7.60
N GLU A 58 -1.27 -11.07 7.35
CA GLU A 58 -1.20 -10.01 8.37
C GLU A 58 -2.55 -9.37 8.67
N SER A 59 -2.90 -9.25 9.95
CA SER A 59 -4.12 -8.57 10.38
C SER A 59 -4.06 -7.04 10.19
N PRO A 60 -5.20 -6.35 10.16
CA PRO A 60 -5.27 -4.88 10.21
C PRO A 60 -4.49 -4.20 11.34
N ALA A 61 -4.09 -2.95 11.09
CA ALA A 61 -3.51 -2.07 12.10
C ALA A 61 -4.46 -1.88 13.30
N ALA A 62 -3.91 -1.98 14.52
CA ALA A 62 -4.57 -1.47 15.72
C ALA A 62 -4.23 0.03 15.91
N ALA A 63 -5.16 0.80 16.47
CA ALA A 63 -4.90 2.19 16.83
C ALA A 63 -3.83 2.27 17.93
N ALA A 64 -2.69 2.90 17.64
CA ALA A 64 -1.60 3.10 18.59
C ALA A 64 -1.83 4.37 19.43
N ALA A 65 -1.59 4.29 20.73
CA ALA A 65 -1.59 5.44 21.64
C ALA A 65 -0.15 5.96 21.84
N ALA A 66 0.07 7.26 21.65
CA ALA A 66 1.39 7.88 21.82
C ALA A 66 1.74 8.11 23.32
N PRO A 67 2.95 7.80 23.79
CA PRO A 67 3.41 8.17 25.14
C PRO A 67 4.04 9.57 25.20
N ALA A 68 3.88 10.25 26.34
CA ALA A 68 4.44 11.58 26.59
C ALA A 68 5.88 11.50 27.15
N PRO A 69 6.83 12.37 26.72
CA PRO A 69 8.19 12.34 27.22
C PRO A 69 8.37 13.16 28.52
N ALA A 70 9.31 12.73 29.37
CA ALA A 70 9.76 13.47 30.56
C ALA A 70 11.20 13.97 30.36
N LYS A 71 11.43 15.28 30.56
CA LYS A 71 12.76 15.92 30.42
C LYS A 71 13.54 15.96 31.73
N LYS A 72 14.84 15.61 31.69
CA LYS A 72 15.85 16.03 32.68
C LYS A 72 17.22 16.26 32.01
N GLU A 73 17.92 17.32 32.39
CA GLU A 73 19.31 17.61 31.97
C GLU A 73 20.31 17.48 33.13
N ARG A 74 21.55 16.95 32.88
CA ARG A 74 22.87 17.63 33.09
C ARG A 74 24.12 16.71 33.15
N ARG A 75 25.24 17.27 32.60
CA ARG A 75 26.71 17.17 32.85
C ARG A 75 27.54 15.90 32.53
N ALA A 76 28.79 16.18 32.12
CA ALA A 76 29.79 15.33 31.46
C ALA A 76 29.97 13.92 32.05
N CYS A 77 29.67 12.94 31.23
CA CYS A 77 29.60 11.51 31.47
C CYS A 77 29.98 10.81 30.16
N ALA A 78 30.28 9.51 30.21
CA ALA A 78 30.35 8.73 28.97
C ALA A 78 28.97 8.78 28.30
N SER A 79 28.93 9.21 27.04
CA SER A 79 27.68 9.37 26.29
C SER A 79 27.54 8.23 25.29
N SER A 80 26.36 7.63 25.24
CA SER A 80 25.99 6.60 24.27
C SER A 80 24.66 6.94 23.60
N ALA A 81 24.44 6.34 22.44
CA ALA A 81 23.16 6.33 21.74
C ALA A 81 22.79 4.86 21.49
N GLU A 82 21.62 4.45 21.92
CA GLU A 82 21.14 3.07 21.84
C GLU A 82 19.66 3.05 21.44
N THR A 83 19.29 2.05 20.63
CA THR A 83 17.91 1.80 20.25
C THR A 83 17.40 0.56 20.96
N GLN A 84 16.33 0.69 21.73
CA GLN A 84 15.64 -0.42 22.36
C GLN A 84 14.33 -0.69 21.63
N VAL A 85 14.28 -1.82 20.91
CA VAL A 85 13.05 -2.26 20.23
C VAL A 85 12.15 -2.94 21.25
N THR A 86 10.94 -2.43 21.40
CA THR A 86 9.90 -3.00 22.27
C THR A 86 8.88 -3.82 21.49
N SER A 87 8.68 -3.50 20.21
CA SER A 87 7.76 -4.19 19.32
C SER A 87 8.28 -4.11 17.88
N ASP A 88 8.14 -5.21 17.14
CA ASP A 88 8.38 -5.30 15.70
C ASP A 88 7.24 -6.12 15.12
N THR A 89 6.31 -5.44 14.45
CA THR A 89 5.05 -6.02 13.99
C THR A 89 4.80 -5.71 12.54
N SER A 90 4.01 -6.55 11.87
CA SER A 90 3.55 -6.30 10.52
C SER A 90 2.03 -6.40 10.45
N PHE A 91 1.41 -5.45 9.75
CA PHE A 91 -0.03 -5.35 9.63
C PHE A 91 -0.44 -4.71 8.29
N ILE A 92 -1.70 -4.88 7.93
CA ILE A 92 -2.31 -4.18 6.79
C ILE A 92 -2.81 -2.81 7.25
N ASN A 93 -2.38 -1.75 6.55
CA ASN A 93 -2.70 -0.38 6.90
C ASN A 93 -4.13 0.02 6.49
N TRP A 94 -4.52 1.22 6.88
CA TRP A 94 -5.78 1.85 6.46
C TRP A 94 -5.87 2.05 4.94
N ASP A 95 -7.11 2.25 4.49
CA ASP A 95 -7.47 2.36 3.09
C ASP A 95 -6.83 3.59 2.41
N VAL A 96 -6.16 3.37 1.29
CA VAL A 96 -5.71 4.42 0.38
C VAL A 96 -6.56 4.36 -0.89
N ALA A 97 -7.37 5.39 -1.14
CA ALA A 97 -8.24 5.45 -2.31
C ALA A 97 -7.44 5.45 -3.62
N MET A 98 -7.82 4.57 -4.55
CA MET A 98 -7.22 4.42 -5.88
C MET A 98 -8.18 4.79 -7.03
N SER A 99 -9.45 5.01 -6.68
CA SER A 99 -10.51 5.45 -7.60
C SER A 99 -11.43 6.44 -6.89
N PRO A 100 -12.23 7.23 -7.63
CA PRO A 100 -13.36 7.94 -7.03
C PRO A 100 -14.38 6.95 -6.46
N VAL A 101 -15.21 7.43 -5.54
CA VAL A 101 -16.44 6.74 -5.13
C VAL A 101 -17.43 6.80 -6.29
N VAL A 102 -17.94 5.64 -6.70
CA VAL A 102 -19.01 5.53 -7.69
C VAL A 102 -20.29 5.00 -7.04
N SER A 103 -21.44 5.30 -7.65
CA SER A 103 -22.74 4.78 -7.23
C SER A 103 -23.29 3.86 -8.34
N ALA A 104 -23.65 2.64 -7.97
CA ALA A 104 -24.28 1.65 -8.83
C ALA A 104 -25.82 1.74 -8.72
N ALA A 105 -26.37 2.92 -9.01
CA ALA A 105 -27.81 3.18 -8.91
C ALA A 105 -28.56 2.60 -10.12
N GLY A 106 -29.12 1.39 -9.98
CA GLY A 106 -29.97 0.76 -11.00
C GLY A 106 -29.24 -0.21 -11.94
N GLY A 107 -28.12 -0.78 -11.48
CA GLY A 107 -27.32 -1.78 -12.19
C GLY A 107 -25.87 -1.80 -11.70
N GLY A 108 -25.20 -2.94 -11.83
CA GLY A 108 -23.77 -3.05 -11.48
C GLY A 108 -22.91 -2.13 -12.35
N VAL A 109 -21.98 -1.41 -11.72
CA VAL A 109 -21.09 -0.44 -12.39
C VAL A 109 -19.64 -0.89 -12.25
N SER A 110 -18.87 -0.76 -13.33
CA SER A 110 -17.44 -1.00 -13.29
C SER A 110 -16.68 0.26 -12.86
N VAL A 111 -15.85 0.15 -11.83
CA VAL A 111 -14.91 1.19 -11.39
C VAL A 111 -13.48 0.73 -11.68
N GLY A 112 -12.64 1.63 -12.19
CA GLY A 112 -11.24 1.34 -12.51
C GLY A 112 -10.29 2.18 -11.65
N VAL A 113 -9.04 1.74 -11.53
CA VAL A 113 -7.97 2.52 -10.88
C VAL A 113 -7.68 3.78 -11.72
N THR A 114 -7.88 4.96 -11.14
CA THR A 114 -7.72 6.25 -11.84
C THR A 114 -6.61 7.12 -11.28
N SER A 115 -6.11 6.82 -10.08
CA SER A 115 -5.08 7.62 -9.43
C SER A 115 -3.92 6.77 -8.93
N GLY A 116 -2.72 7.29 -9.17
CA GLY A 116 -1.57 6.98 -8.34
C GLY A 116 -1.76 7.48 -6.92
N TYR A 117 -1.22 6.77 -5.95
CA TYR A 117 -1.10 7.26 -4.58
C TYR A 117 0.37 7.33 -4.19
N SER A 118 0.68 8.22 -3.24
CA SER A 118 2.01 8.40 -2.70
C SER A 118 2.07 7.87 -1.27
N ILE A 119 2.97 6.93 -0.99
CA ILE A 119 3.26 6.46 0.36
C ILE A 119 4.72 6.76 0.67
N ALA A 120 5.00 7.19 1.90
CA ALA A 120 6.36 7.36 2.39
C ALA A 120 6.52 6.64 3.72
N ASN A 121 7.73 6.13 3.97
CA ASN A 121 8.13 5.68 5.29
C ASN A 121 8.00 6.84 6.29
N SER A 122 7.65 6.54 7.54
CA SER A 122 7.45 7.58 8.55
C SER A 122 8.12 7.23 9.87
N LEU A 123 8.64 8.25 10.54
CA LEU A 123 9.20 8.17 11.88
C LEU A 123 8.49 9.18 12.77
N SER A 124 7.80 8.69 13.80
CA SER A 124 7.16 9.51 14.82
C SER A 124 8.02 9.52 16.08
N VAL A 125 8.56 10.69 16.42
CA VAL A 125 9.42 10.97 17.59
C VAL A 125 9.16 12.39 18.08
N SER A 126 9.63 12.75 19.27
CA SER A 126 9.62 14.14 19.73
C SER A 126 10.45 15.04 18.79
N GLU A 127 9.87 16.16 18.35
CA GLU A 127 10.45 17.08 17.34
C GLU A 127 11.86 17.59 17.65
N THR A 128 12.29 17.57 18.91
CA THR A 128 13.58 18.14 19.34
C THR A 128 14.80 17.29 18.93
N VAL A 129 14.64 15.98 18.64
CA VAL A 129 15.77 15.05 18.39
C VAL A 129 15.63 14.26 17.08
N GLY A 130 14.58 14.53 16.29
CA GLY A 130 14.16 13.69 15.16
C GLY A 130 15.23 13.35 14.12
N ALA A 131 16.03 14.34 13.70
CA ALA A 131 17.07 14.13 12.69
C ALA A 131 18.22 13.21 13.16
N SER A 132 18.54 13.20 14.46
CA SER A 132 19.58 12.33 15.02
C SER A 132 19.08 10.90 15.19
N ILE A 133 17.81 10.72 15.55
CA ILE A 133 17.18 9.40 15.71
C ILE A 133 17.03 8.74 14.34
N GLU A 134 16.61 9.48 13.32
CA GLU A 134 16.45 8.95 11.96
C GLU A 134 17.75 8.33 11.44
N SER A 135 18.88 9.03 11.57
CA SER A 135 20.19 8.51 11.17
C SER A 135 20.59 7.25 11.95
N VAL A 136 20.38 7.23 13.28
CA VAL A 136 20.72 6.06 14.10
C VAL A 136 19.81 4.87 13.76
N LEU A 137 18.51 5.07 13.61
CA LEU A 137 17.57 4.01 13.21
C LEU A 137 17.87 3.53 11.79
N SER A 138 18.22 4.42 10.87
CA SER A 138 18.57 4.05 9.50
C SER A 138 19.80 3.14 9.47
N VAL A 139 20.82 3.42 10.29
CA VAL A 139 22.03 2.60 10.40
C VAL A 139 21.79 1.31 11.20
N SER A 140 21.13 1.42 12.36
CA SER A 140 20.97 0.29 13.29
C SER A 140 19.92 -0.73 12.83
N LEU A 141 18.87 -0.28 12.13
CA LEU A 141 17.77 -1.12 11.67
C LEU A 141 17.73 -1.26 10.13
N SER A 142 18.71 -0.68 9.42
CA SER A 142 18.79 -0.67 7.95
C SER A 142 17.52 -0.13 7.28
N LEU A 143 16.95 0.94 7.85
CA LEU A 143 15.72 1.59 7.37
C LEU A 143 16.05 2.82 6.52
N SER A 144 15.20 3.11 5.54
CA SER A 144 15.35 4.28 4.66
C SER A 144 14.08 5.11 4.72
N TYR A 145 14.09 6.29 5.35
CA TYR A 145 12.88 7.12 5.48
C TYR A 145 12.65 8.06 4.28
N THR A 146 13.56 8.05 3.31
CA THR A 146 13.46 8.85 2.08
C THR A 146 12.65 8.18 0.98
N GLU A 147 12.27 6.91 1.16
CA GLU A 147 11.54 6.16 0.15
C GLU A 147 10.10 6.66 0.05
N THR A 148 9.75 7.05 -1.17
CA THR A 148 8.39 7.44 -1.56
C THR A 148 8.00 6.63 -2.78
N TRP A 149 6.85 5.97 -2.71
CA TRP A 149 6.30 5.20 -3.83
C TRP A 149 5.20 6.00 -4.49
N THR A 150 5.32 6.25 -5.79
CA THR A 150 4.27 6.86 -6.61
C THR A 150 3.90 5.90 -7.73
N THR A 151 2.65 5.46 -7.77
CA THR A 151 2.15 4.63 -8.88
C THR A 151 1.72 5.52 -10.04
N SER A 152 2.40 5.50 -11.19
CA SER A 152 2.05 6.37 -12.33
C SER A 152 1.14 5.72 -13.37
N GLU A 153 0.93 4.39 -13.34
CA GLU A 153 0.18 3.68 -14.36
C GLU A 153 -1.05 2.94 -13.82
N SER A 154 -2.19 3.29 -14.41
CA SER A 154 -3.55 2.77 -14.25
C SER A 154 -3.73 1.45 -15.02
N THR A 155 -2.98 0.41 -14.68
CA THR A 155 -3.11 -0.87 -15.39
C THR A 155 -4.36 -1.62 -14.93
N SER A 156 -5.48 -1.38 -15.64
CA SER A 156 -6.62 -2.25 -15.92
C SER A 156 -7.36 -2.96 -14.77
N LEU A 157 -7.06 -2.72 -13.49
CA LEU A 157 -7.85 -3.26 -12.40
C LEU A 157 -9.21 -2.57 -12.37
N THR A 158 -10.23 -3.32 -12.77
CA THR A 158 -11.62 -2.89 -12.80
C THR A 158 -12.42 -3.79 -11.89
N TYR A 159 -13.23 -3.23 -11.00
CA TYR A 159 -14.13 -3.97 -10.13
C TYR A 159 -15.59 -3.68 -10.50
N THR A 160 -16.45 -4.69 -10.39
CA THR A 160 -17.90 -4.50 -10.46
C THR A 160 -18.45 -4.16 -9.08
N VAL A 161 -18.99 -2.94 -8.95
CA VAL A 161 -19.74 -2.49 -7.77
C VAL A 161 -21.16 -3.09 -7.84
N PRO A 162 -21.65 -3.74 -6.76
CA PRO A 162 -22.99 -4.31 -6.73
C PRO A 162 -24.09 -3.25 -6.87
N ASP A 163 -25.23 -3.62 -7.47
CA ASP A 163 -26.39 -2.74 -7.59
C ASP A 163 -26.88 -2.22 -6.23
N GLY A 164 -27.30 -0.95 -6.19
CA GLY A 164 -27.76 -0.26 -4.99
C GLY A 164 -26.64 0.10 -4.01
N GLN A 165 -25.36 -0.01 -4.40
CA GLN A 165 -24.23 0.29 -3.53
C GLN A 165 -23.34 1.40 -4.07
N TYR A 166 -22.59 1.99 -3.17
CA TYR A 166 -21.45 2.86 -3.43
C TYR A 166 -20.19 2.04 -3.31
N GLY A 167 -19.18 2.34 -4.14
CA GLY A 167 -17.90 1.65 -4.01
C GLY A 167 -16.73 2.39 -4.64
N LEU A 168 -15.54 2.04 -4.18
CA LEU A 168 -14.26 2.51 -4.70
C LEU A 168 -13.20 1.43 -4.54
N ILE A 169 -12.15 1.51 -5.34
CA ILE A 169 -10.96 0.66 -5.22
C ILE A 169 -10.03 1.29 -4.20
N VAL A 170 -9.53 0.49 -3.27
CA VAL A 170 -8.52 0.90 -2.29
C VAL A 170 -7.29 0.01 -2.38
N SER A 171 -6.13 0.59 -2.06
CA SER A 171 -4.93 -0.14 -1.67
C SER A 171 -4.84 -0.15 -0.14
N GLN A 172 -4.50 -1.29 0.43
CA GLN A 172 -4.18 -1.43 1.84
C GLN A 172 -2.75 -1.99 1.95
N PRO A 173 -1.75 -1.11 2.11
CA PRO A 173 -0.35 -1.51 2.10
C PRO A 173 0.00 -2.29 3.37
N LYS A 174 0.89 -3.26 3.24
CA LYS A 174 1.54 -3.94 4.34
C LYS A 174 2.60 -3.03 4.94
N VAL A 175 2.46 -2.75 6.24
CA VAL A 175 3.38 -1.95 7.04
C VAL A 175 4.15 -2.87 7.95
N ARG A 176 5.45 -2.63 8.08
CA ARG A 176 6.23 -3.08 9.23
C ARG A 176 6.40 -1.91 10.19
N ARG A 177 5.84 -2.06 11.39
CA ARG A 177 5.94 -1.08 12.47
C ARG A 177 6.92 -1.55 13.53
N ILE A 178 7.92 -0.71 13.80
CA ILE A 178 8.84 -0.87 14.92
C ILE A 178 8.53 0.19 15.95
N GLU A 179 8.28 -0.24 17.18
CA GLU A 179 8.08 0.64 18.33
C GLU A 179 9.21 0.42 19.32
N GLY A 180 9.72 1.50 19.90
CA GLY A 180 10.83 1.39 20.81
C GLY A 180 11.15 2.68 21.55
N ASN A 181 12.28 2.65 22.23
CA ASN A 181 12.85 3.81 22.89
C ASN A 181 14.25 4.07 22.34
N TYR A 182 14.51 5.31 21.99
CA TYR A 182 15.84 5.81 21.72
C TYR A 182 16.44 6.35 23.01
N LEU A 183 17.51 5.71 23.47
CA LEU A 183 18.27 6.12 24.64
C LEU A 183 19.47 6.95 24.19
N SER A 184 19.62 8.16 24.75
CA SER A 184 20.74 9.04 24.42
C SER A 184 21.26 9.83 25.61
N GLY A 185 22.53 10.23 25.53
CA GLY A 185 23.18 10.98 26.60
C GLY A 185 23.95 10.06 27.55
N CYS A 186 23.98 10.41 28.83
CA CYS A 186 24.82 9.72 29.81
C CYS A 186 24.47 8.25 29.96
N THR A 187 25.45 7.35 29.84
CA THR A 187 25.24 5.91 30.04
C THR A 187 24.64 5.60 31.42
N ASP A 188 25.03 6.35 32.46
CA ASP A 188 24.53 6.15 33.82
C ASP A 188 23.12 6.76 34.06
N SER A 189 22.64 7.60 33.14
CA SER A 189 21.33 8.26 33.22
C SER A 189 20.88 8.75 31.84
N PRO A 190 20.51 7.85 30.92
CA PRO A 190 20.17 8.22 29.56
C PRO A 190 18.80 8.92 29.51
N SER A 191 18.68 9.89 28.61
CA SER A 191 17.38 10.37 28.14
C SER A 191 16.72 9.28 27.31
N SER A 192 15.41 9.09 27.47
CA SER A 192 14.63 8.11 26.73
C SER A 192 13.54 8.80 25.92
N GLU A 193 13.50 8.55 24.63
CA GLU A 193 12.48 9.05 23.72
C GLU A 193 11.79 7.88 23.01
N ALA A 194 10.47 7.78 23.16
CA ALA A 194 9.72 6.76 22.43
C ALA A 194 9.70 7.09 20.94
N PHE A 195 9.80 6.06 20.10
CA PHE A 195 9.67 6.19 18.65
C PHE A 195 8.70 5.14 18.11
N VAL A 196 8.03 5.52 17.02
CA VAL A 196 7.29 4.60 16.14
C VAL A 196 7.81 4.80 14.72
N SER A 197 8.27 3.72 14.12
CA SER A 197 8.78 3.70 12.74
C SER A 197 7.90 2.80 11.90
N ASP A 198 7.23 3.38 10.90
CA ASP A 198 6.44 2.66 9.92
C ASP A 198 7.21 2.60 8.61
N THR A 199 7.48 1.38 8.17
CA THR A 199 8.21 1.11 6.94
C THR A 199 7.43 0.21 6.02
N TYR A 200 7.61 0.43 4.72
CA TYR A 200 6.94 -0.29 3.65
C TYR A 200 7.97 -1.05 2.83
N THR A 201 7.61 -2.26 2.39
CA THR A 201 8.46 -3.03 1.47
C THR A 201 8.13 -2.66 0.04
N SER A 202 9.11 -2.03 -0.62
CA SER A 202 9.04 -1.68 -2.04
C SER A 202 8.90 -2.93 -2.91
N GLN A 203 8.04 -2.85 -3.92
CA GLN A 203 8.00 -3.81 -5.02
C GLN A 203 7.88 -3.08 -6.35
N SER A 204 8.65 -3.54 -7.33
CA SER A 204 8.46 -3.16 -8.72
C SER A 204 7.83 -4.33 -9.48
N TYR A 205 6.64 -4.12 -10.03
CA TYR A 205 6.02 -5.06 -10.96
C TYR A 205 5.86 -4.38 -12.31
N GLY A 206 6.67 -4.78 -13.29
CA GLY A 206 6.72 -4.09 -14.59
C GLY A 206 7.13 -2.62 -14.42
N ASN A 207 6.34 -1.70 -14.96
CA ASN A 207 6.54 -0.24 -14.82
C ASN A 207 5.92 0.35 -13.54
N LEU A 208 5.36 -0.48 -12.66
CA LEU A 208 4.59 -0.04 -11.51
C LEU A 208 5.41 -0.18 -10.22
N GLN A 209 5.45 0.90 -9.44
CA GLN A 209 5.93 0.85 -8.06
C GLN A 209 4.74 0.59 -7.13
N TRP A 210 4.67 -0.63 -6.60
CA TRP A 210 3.68 -1.03 -5.62
C TRP A 210 4.35 -1.21 -4.26
N VAL A 211 3.56 -1.05 -3.22
CA VAL A 211 3.91 -1.54 -1.90
C VAL A 211 3.23 -2.90 -1.73
N THR A 212 3.93 -3.86 -1.10
CA THR A 212 3.33 -5.16 -0.74
C THR A 212 2.02 -4.91 0.03
N GLY A 213 0.97 -5.71 -0.17
CA GLY A 213 -0.33 -5.45 0.46
C GLY A 213 -1.50 -6.03 -0.33
N VAL A 214 -2.68 -5.44 -0.19
CA VAL A 214 -3.88 -5.88 -0.90
C VAL A 214 -4.57 -4.73 -1.65
N ILE A 215 -5.15 -5.05 -2.81
CA ILE A 215 -6.05 -4.15 -3.55
C ILE A 215 -7.42 -4.81 -3.60
N ARG A 216 -8.46 -4.08 -3.21
CA ARG A 216 -9.84 -4.60 -3.13
C ARG A 216 -10.87 -3.50 -3.37
N LEU A 217 -12.12 -3.90 -3.58
CA LEU A 217 -13.25 -2.98 -3.53
C LEU A 217 -13.65 -2.73 -2.06
N CYS A 218 -13.83 -1.46 -1.69
CA CYS A 218 -14.63 -1.08 -0.54
C CYS A 218 -15.99 -0.62 -1.04
N ASN A 219 -17.05 -1.24 -0.52
CA ASN A 219 -18.41 -0.96 -0.93
C ASN A 219 -19.37 -0.95 0.26
N SER A 220 -20.46 -0.20 0.11
CA SER A 220 -21.50 -0.07 1.12
C SER A 220 -22.82 0.34 0.49
N THR A 221 -23.93 -0.04 1.11
CA THR A 221 -25.27 0.46 0.78
C THR A 221 -25.47 1.91 1.26
N GLU A 222 -24.55 2.44 2.06
CA GLU A 222 -24.60 3.78 2.63
C GLU A 222 -23.46 4.64 2.10
N TYR A 223 -23.74 5.93 1.94
CA TYR A 223 -22.76 6.97 1.62
C TYR A 223 -22.68 7.96 2.79
N PRO A 224 -21.47 8.38 3.23
CA PRO A 224 -20.13 8.02 2.75
C PRO A 224 -19.76 6.53 2.90
N VAL A 225 -18.90 5.99 2.04
CA VAL A 225 -18.50 4.57 2.07
C VAL A 225 -17.58 4.35 3.28
N PRO A 226 -17.91 3.52 4.27
CA PRO A 226 -17.02 3.24 5.39
C PRO A 226 -15.71 2.61 4.90
N PHE A 227 -14.63 2.84 5.64
CA PHE A 227 -13.36 2.16 5.36
C PHE A 227 -13.53 0.64 5.44
N CYS A 228 -12.89 -0.10 4.52
CA CYS A 228 -12.80 -1.56 4.60
C CYS A 228 -12.09 -2.00 5.89
N VAL A 229 -11.10 -1.20 6.32
CA VAL A 229 -10.33 -1.44 7.54
C VAL A 229 -10.18 -0.14 8.33
N GLY A 230 -10.42 -0.25 9.63
CA GLY A 230 -10.27 0.86 10.57
C GLY A 230 -11.54 1.68 10.72
N THR A 231 -11.37 2.93 11.14
CA THR A 231 -12.47 3.86 11.42
C THR A 231 -12.40 5.05 10.45
N GLY A 232 -13.51 5.37 9.79
CA GLY A 232 -13.59 6.49 8.86
C GLY A 232 -14.48 6.17 7.66
N SER A 233 -14.48 7.06 6.68
CA SER A 233 -15.26 6.89 5.46
C SER A 233 -14.66 7.65 4.27
N HIS A 234 -14.88 7.11 3.08
CA HIS A 234 -14.58 7.71 1.77
C HIS A 234 -15.78 8.49 1.26
N SER A 235 -15.54 9.72 0.81
CA SER A 235 -16.52 10.65 0.24
C SER A 235 -16.05 11.19 -1.10
#